data_AF-A0A382WM85-F1
#
_entry.id   AF-A0A382WM85-F1
#
_cell.length_a   1.000
_cell.length_b   1.000
_cell.length_c   1.000
_cell.angle_alpha   90.00
_cell.angle_beta   90.00
_cell.angle_gamma   90.00
#
_symmetry.space_group_name_H-M   'P 1'
#
loop_
_entity.id
_entity.type
_entity.pdbx_description
1 polymer ?
#
loop_
_entity_poly.entity_id
_entity_poly.type
_entity_poly.pdbx_seq_one_letter_code
_entity_poly.pdbx_strand_id
1 'polypeptide(L)'
;YETSILGMLSSSSGWATASNECVEAAGETTVIAYGARHIHPNVAHILDYASVVGGCSSVSTILGSKHAGRNPLGNMPHSLPLLFGDTVAAAQAFDKHIGMETQRIVVVDTFKDEAEESLNVAEALRDRLRGIRLDTPAERGGVTPMLVKEIRNRLDHMNFKHVEIYVSGGFTPEKIQEFQELKAPVNGYLVGSYISSAVPNEFRADILEIEDKPVAKRGRVPGRLDGNRLDRIL
;
A
#
# COMPACT_ATOMS: atom_id res chain seq x y z
N TYR A 1 -11.83 22.82 -20.28
CA TYR A 1 -11.35 22.03 -19.12
C TYR A 1 -11.48 20.52 -19.31
N GLU A 2 -12.00 20.02 -20.44
CA GLU A 2 -12.21 18.58 -20.65
C GLU A 2 -10.96 17.74 -20.37
N THR A 3 -9.82 18.05 -21.02
CA THR A 3 -8.58 17.29 -20.83
C THR A 3 -8.16 17.15 -19.37
N SER A 4 -8.24 18.25 -18.61
CA SER A 4 -7.86 18.24 -17.20
C SER A 4 -8.84 17.45 -16.34
N ILE A 5 -10.15 17.62 -16.55
CA ILE A 5 -11.18 16.90 -15.80
C ILE A 5 -11.08 15.40 -16.06
N LEU A 6 -11.01 15.00 -17.34
CA LEU A 6 -10.88 13.59 -17.72
C LEU A 6 -9.60 12.99 -17.17
N GLY A 7 -8.44 13.66 -17.32
CA GLY A 7 -7.17 13.17 -16.80
C GLY A 7 -7.18 12.96 -15.28
N MET A 8 -7.78 13.89 -14.53
CA MET A 8 -7.93 13.76 -13.07
C MET A 8 -8.79 12.56 -12.68
N LEU A 9 -9.92 12.35 -13.36
CA LEU A 9 -10.82 11.23 -13.09
C LEU A 9 -10.21 9.89 -13.52
N SER A 10 -9.62 9.83 -14.71
CA SER A 10 -9.12 8.59 -15.33
C SER A 10 -8.11 7.87 -14.44
N SER A 11 -6.99 8.53 -14.10
CA SER A 11 -5.94 7.89 -13.31
C SER A 11 -6.37 7.68 -11.86
N SER A 12 -7.02 8.67 -11.24
CA SER A 12 -7.43 8.58 -9.83
C SER A 12 -8.45 7.47 -9.60
N SER A 13 -9.44 7.31 -10.49
CA SER A 13 -10.39 6.20 -10.38
C SER A 13 -9.73 4.85 -10.62
N GLY A 14 -8.79 4.74 -11.57
CA GLY A 14 -8.04 3.49 -11.77
C GLY A 14 -7.24 3.08 -10.53
N TRP A 15 -6.51 4.01 -9.93
CA TRP A 15 -5.75 3.77 -8.70
C TRP A 15 -6.65 3.44 -7.50
N ALA A 16 -7.79 4.13 -7.36
CA ALA A 16 -8.75 3.85 -6.29
C ALA A 16 -9.38 2.45 -6.46
N THR A 17 -9.76 2.06 -7.67
CA THR A 17 -10.30 0.72 -7.97
C THR A 17 -9.27 -0.36 -7.65
N ALA A 18 -8.03 -0.25 -8.14
CA ALA A 18 -6.99 -1.24 -7.86
C ALA A 18 -6.66 -1.33 -6.36
N SER A 19 -6.72 -0.20 -5.64
CA SER A 19 -6.55 -0.20 -4.19
C SER A 19 -7.70 -0.93 -3.49
N ASN A 20 -8.93 -0.74 -3.96
CA ASN A 20 -10.10 -1.40 -3.42
C ASN A 20 -10.08 -2.91 -3.64
N GLU A 21 -9.66 -3.37 -4.83
CA GLU A 21 -9.47 -4.80 -5.13
C GLU A 21 -8.48 -5.46 -4.15
N CYS A 22 -7.38 -4.78 -3.81
CA CYS A 22 -6.45 -5.27 -2.79
C CYS A 22 -7.06 -5.29 -1.39
N VAL A 23 -7.85 -4.28 -1.02
CA VAL A 23 -8.51 -4.18 0.29
C VAL A 23 -9.58 -5.26 0.45
N GLU A 24 -10.39 -5.48 -0.57
CA GLU A 24 -11.37 -6.57 -0.58
C GLU A 24 -10.69 -7.93 -0.45
N ALA A 25 -9.61 -8.17 -1.20
CA ALA A 25 -8.80 -9.38 -1.09
C ALA A 25 -8.20 -9.58 0.31
N ALA A 26 -7.84 -8.50 1.01
CA ALA A 26 -7.22 -8.55 2.34
C ALA A 26 -8.23 -8.72 3.50
N GLY A 27 -9.53 -8.51 3.24
CA GLY A 27 -10.57 -8.58 4.26
C GLY A 27 -10.33 -7.61 5.41
N GLU A 28 -10.12 -8.14 6.62
CA GLU A 28 -9.84 -7.33 7.80
C GLU A 28 -8.36 -6.91 7.91
N THR A 29 -7.47 -7.49 7.10
CA THR A 29 -6.04 -7.18 7.14
C THR A 29 -5.77 -5.86 6.44
N THR A 30 -4.94 -5.01 7.06
CA THR A 30 -4.69 -3.68 6.51
C THR A 30 -3.91 -3.72 5.20
N VAL A 31 -4.28 -2.84 4.26
CA VAL A 31 -3.51 -2.57 3.04
C VAL A 31 -2.93 -1.16 3.10
N ILE A 32 -1.68 -1.02 2.67
CA ILE A 32 -0.92 0.23 2.65
C ILE A 32 -0.43 0.46 1.23
N ALA A 33 -0.72 1.63 0.66
CA ALA A 33 -0.26 1.96 -0.68
C ALA A 33 1.23 2.35 -0.65
N TYR A 34 2.03 1.70 -1.50
CA TYR A 34 3.49 1.82 -1.54
C TYR A 34 4.02 2.04 -2.96
N GLY A 35 3.15 2.48 -3.87
CA GLY A 35 3.40 2.58 -5.31
C GLY A 35 3.96 3.92 -5.80
N ALA A 36 4.08 4.93 -4.93
CA ALA A 36 4.48 6.30 -5.32
C ALA A 36 5.81 6.37 -6.08
N ARG A 37 6.73 5.44 -5.81
CA ARG A 37 8.05 5.35 -6.46
C ARG A 37 8.00 4.96 -7.95
N HIS A 38 6.87 4.44 -8.44
CA HIS A 38 6.73 3.99 -9.83
C HIS A 38 6.12 5.04 -10.76
N ILE A 39 5.69 6.18 -10.21
CA ILE A 39 5.03 7.24 -10.99
C ILE A 39 5.78 8.57 -10.85
N HIS A 40 5.43 9.53 -11.71
CA HIS A 40 6.06 10.84 -11.68
C HIS A 40 5.81 11.54 -10.33
N PRO A 41 6.82 12.13 -9.67
CA PRO A 41 6.69 12.68 -8.32
C PRO A 41 5.62 13.79 -8.19
N ASN A 42 5.38 14.56 -9.25
CA ASN A 42 4.31 15.58 -9.27
C ASN A 42 2.89 15.01 -9.10
N VAL A 43 2.68 13.71 -9.29
CA VAL A 43 1.36 13.06 -9.12
C VAL A 43 1.37 11.97 -8.04
N ALA A 44 2.51 11.69 -7.41
CA ALA A 44 2.67 10.67 -6.36
C ALA A 44 1.66 10.82 -5.21
N HIS A 45 1.43 12.05 -4.76
CA HIS A 45 0.48 12.34 -3.69
C HIS A 45 -0.99 12.18 -4.11
N ILE A 46 -1.29 12.28 -5.42
CA ILE A 46 -2.64 12.07 -5.97
C ILE A 46 -2.94 10.57 -6.02
N LEU A 47 -1.98 9.75 -6.45
CA LEU A 47 -2.07 8.29 -6.33
C LEU A 47 -2.33 7.88 -4.89
N ASP A 48 -1.49 8.33 -3.96
CA ASP A 48 -1.65 7.98 -2.56
C ASP A 48 -3.03 8.41 -2.01
N TYR A 49 -3.48 9.63 -2.31
CA TYR A 49 -4.83 10.07 -1.94
C TYR A 49 -5.91 9.15 -2.51
N ALA A 50 -5.85 8.84 -3.81
CA ALA A 50 -6.78 7.94 -4.47
C ALA A 50 -6.77 6.54 -3.85
N SER A 51 -5.60 6.05 -3.42
CA SER A 51 -5.49 4.76 -2.74
C SER A 51 -6.17 4.74 -1.37
N VAL A 52 -6.08 5.83 -0.58
CA VAL A 52 -6.84 5.93 0.67
C VAL A 52 -8.34 5.98 0.41
N VAL A 53 -8.77 6.72 -0.63
CA VAL A 53 -10.18 6.73 -1.06
C VAL A 53 -10.63 5.32 -1.48
N GLY A 54 -9.76 4.54 -2.12
CA GLY A 54 -10.00 3.13 -2.46
C GLY A 54 -10.01 2.18 -1.25
N GLY A 55 -9.68 2.65 -0.04
CA GLY A 55 -9.75 1.88 1.19
C GLY A 55 -8.41 1.53 1.83
N CYS A 56 -7.27 1.90 1.23
CA CYS A 56 -5.97 1.71 1.88
C CYS A 56 -5.92 2.49 3.21
N SER A 57 -5.38 1.85 4.25
CA SER A 57 -5.31 2.40 5.60
C SER A 57 -4.31 3.55 5.74
N SER A 58 -3.21 3.47 4.99
CA SER A 58 -2.13 4.46 4.95
C SER A 58 -1.38 4.37 3.61
N VAL A 59 -0.40 5.26 3.44
CA VAL A 59 0.33 5.49 2.18
C VAL A 59 1.78 5.89 2.42
N SER A 60 2.58 5.80 1.36
CA SER A 60 4.03 6.00 1.41
C SER A 60 4.51 7.46 1.47
N THR A 61 3.79 8.41 0.88
CA THR A 61 4.25 9.81 0.80
C THR A 61 3.65 10.66 1.91
N ILE A 62 4.47 11.56 2.47
CA ILE A 62 4.04 12.51 3.50
C ILE A 62 2.88 13.39 2.98
N LEU A 63 2.98 13.86 1.73
CA LEU A 63 1.96 14.73 1.14
C LEU A 63 0.64 13.97 0.88
N GLY A 64 0.73 12.73 0.39
CA GLY A 64 -0.44 11.85 0.21
C GLY A 64 -1.14 11.56 1.54
N SER A 65 -0.38 11.22 2.59
CA SER A 65 -0.94 11.01 3.93
C SER A 65 -1.63 12.27 4.45
N LYS A 66 -0.99 13.45 4.32
CA LYS A 66 -1.56 14.73 4.72
C LYS A 66 -2.86 15.05 3.97
N HIS A 67 -2.89 14.86 2.66
CA HIS A 67 -4.09 15.09 1.84
C HIS A 67 -5.24 14.17 2.23
N ALA A 68 -4.93 12.93 2.62
CA ALA A 68 -5.92 11.95 3.04
C ALA A 68 -6.31 12.06 4.54
N GLY A 69 -5.75 13.01 5.29
CA GLY A 69 -5.97 13.13 6.73
C GLY A 69 -5.43 11.93 7.54
N ARG A 70 -4.36 11.30 7.05
CA ARG A 70 -3.73 10.12 7.67
C ARG A 70 -2.32 10.45 8.16
N ASN A 71 -1.86 9.68 9.15
CA ASN A 71 -0.45 9.69 9.53
C ASN A 71 0.36 8.85 8.54
N PRO A 72 1.54 9.34 8.10
CA PRO A 72 2.42 8.56 7.24
C PRO A 72 2.92 7.32 7.97
N LEU A 73 2.92 6.18 7.29
CA LEU A 73 3.52 4.96 7.82
C LEU A 73 5.00 4.91 7.43
N GLY A 74 5.87 5.31 8.35
CA GLY A 74 7.32 5.15 8.22
C GLY A 74 7.77 3.76 8.69
N ASN A 75 8.67 3.13 7.94
CA ASN A 75 9.40 1.92 8.32
C ASN A 75 10.89 2.07 7.97
N MET A 76 11.73 1.16 8.46
CA MET A 76 13.16 1.18 8.18
C MET A 76 13.45 0.66 6.75
N PRO A 77 14.15 1.42 5.88
CA PRO A 77 14.55 0.96 4.55
C PRO A 77 15.82 0.08 4.61
N HIS A 78 16.02 -0.75 3.57
CA HIS A 78 17.23 -1.58 3.43
C HIS A 78 18.55 -0.80 3.44
N SER A 79 18.52 0.47 3.01
CA SER A 79 19.72 1.31 3.00
C SER A 79 20.33 1.47 4.39
N LEU A 80 19.54 1.41 5.47
CA LEU A 80 20.06 1.60 6.81
C LEU A 80 20.87 0.38 7.31
N PRO A 81 20.35 -0.87 7.29
CA PRO A 81 21.18 -2.05 7.53
C PRO A 81 22.43 -2.12 6.65
N LEU A 82 22.32 -1.77 5.36
CA LEU A 82 23.46 -1.77 4.44
C LEU A 82 24.58 -0.80 4.88
N LEU A 83 24.23 0.38 5.38
CA LEU A 83 25.21 1.36 5.87
C LEU A 83 25.88 0.92 7.18
N PHE A 84 25.16 0.19 8.04
CA PHE A 84 25.67 -0.31 9.31
C PHE A 84 26.41 -1.65 9.17
N GLY A 85 26.16 -2.39 8.10
CA GLY A 85 26.66 -3.76 7.90
C GLY A 85 26.00 -4.80 8.79
N ASP A 86 24.96 -4.43 9.54
CA ASP A 86 24.24 -5.30 10.47
C ASP A 86 22.82 -4.78 10.73
N THR A 87 21.83 -5.67 10.64
CA THR A 87 20.41 -5.32 10.77
C THR A 87 20.06 -4.90 12.20
N VAL A 88 20.63 -5.56 13.21
CA VAL A 88 20.36 -5.26 14.63
C VAL A 88 20.94 -3.90 15.02
N ALA A 89 22.17 -3.61 14.64
CA ALA A 89 22.83 -2.33 14.88
C ALA A 89 22.05 -1.19 14.21
N ALA A 90 21.60 -1.38 12.97
CA ALA A 90 20.74 -0.44 12.27
C ALA A 90 19.39 -0.23 13.00
N ALA A 91 18.75 -1.31 13.46
CA ALA A 91 17.49 -1.25 14.18
C ALA A 91 17.62 -0.51 15.53
N GLN A 92 18.71 -0.74 16.27
CA GLN A 92 19.02 -0.03 17.51
C GLN A 92 19.31 1.45 17.26
N ALA A 93 20.04 1.79 16.19
CA ALA A 93 20.27 3.17 15.80
C ALA A 93 18.97 3.87 15.37
N PHE A 94 18.13 3.20 14.58
CA PHE A 94 16.81 3.68 14.18
C PHE A 94 15.95 3.98 15.40
N ASP A 95 15.90 3.05 16.35
CA ASP A 95 15.15 3.22 17.58
C ASP A 95 15.66 4.37 18.46
N LYS A 96 16.98 4.55 18.54
CA LYS A 96 17.60 5.62 19.33
C LYS A 96 17.37 7.02 18.76
N HIS A 97 17.32 7.16 17.44
CA HIS A 97 17.41 8.47 16.78
C HIS A 97 16.12 8.97 16.13
N ILE A 98 15.19 8.07 15.80
CA ILE A 98 13.91 8.47 15.20
C ILE A 98 12.88 8.73 16.31
N GLY A 99 11.96 9.67 16.14
CA GLY A 99 10.94 9.96 17.15
C GLY A 99 9.91 8.83 17.27
N MET A 100 9.18 8.79 18.40
CA MET A 100 8.21 7.72 18.70
C MET A 100 6.97 7.74 17.79
N GLU A 101 6.74 8.82 17.06
CA GLU A 101 5.70 8.92 16.03
C GLU A 101 5.93 7.93 14.87
N THR A 102 7.17 7.51 14.64
CA THR A 102 7.51 6.52 13.63
C THR A 102 7.53 5.12 14.25
N GLN A 103 6.74 4.21 13.69
CA GLN A 103 6.69 2.83 14.18
C GLN A 103 8.01 2.10 13.91
N ARG A 104 8.45 1.27 14.86
CA ARG A 104 9.64 0.41 14.70
C ARG A 104 9.24 -0.84 13.92
N ILE A 105 9.10 -0.65 12.61
CA ILE A 105 8.92 -1.73 11.65
C ILE A 105 10.25 -1.93 10.93
N VAL A 106 10.91 -3.04 11.24
CA VAL A 106 12.27 -3.35 10.79
C VAL A 106 12.24 -4.28 9.59
N VAL A 107 12.96 -3.93 8.53
CA VAL A 107 13.17 -4.83 7.40
C VAL A 107 14.22 -5.89 7.74
N VAL A 108 13.91 -7.17 7.51
CA VAL A 108 14.68 -8.32 8.05
C VAL A 108 15.30 -9.23 6.98
N ASP A 109 15.11 -8.92 5.71
CA ASP A 109 15.58 -9.70 4.56
C ASP A 109 16.82 -9.08 3.89
N THR A 110 17.62 -8.30 4.63
CA THR A 110 18.79 -7.61 4.05
C THR A 110 20.05 -8.48 3.96
N PHE A 111 20.39 -9.21 5.02
CA PHE A 111 21.64 -9.96 5.11
C PHE A 111 21.43 -11.45 5.36
N LYS A 112 20.63 -11.78 6.38
CA LYS A 112 20.39 -13.14 6.82
C LYS A 112 19.03 -13.64 6.36
N ASP A 113 18.79 -14.92 6.63
CA ASP A 113 17.46 -15.52 6.53
C ASP A 113 16.46 -14.77 7.42
N GLU A 114 15.27 -14.53 6.89
CA GLU A 114 14.24 -13.72 7.53
C GLU A 114 13.83 -14.28 8.89
N ALA A 115 13.81 -15.60 9.04
CA ALA A 115 13.44 -16.23 10.31
C ALA A 115 14.52 -16.06 11.38
N GLU A 116 15.80 -16.08 11.01
CA GLU A 116 16.90 -15.77 11.94
C GLU A 116 16.89 -14.28 12.31
N GLU A 117 16.85 -13.40 11.31
CA GLU A 117 16.97 -11.96 11.51
C GLU A 117 15.78 -11.39 12.28
N SER A 118 14.57 -11.93 12.06
CA SER A 118 13.37 -11.56 12.83
C SER A 118 13.56 -11.79 14.34
N LEU A 119 14.17 -12.91 14.73
CA LEU A 119 14.44 -13.22 16.13
C LEU A 119 15.53 -12.30 16.69
N ASN A 120 16.61 -12.07 15.95
CA ASN A 120 17.71 -11.19 16.38
C ASN A 120 17.21 -9.78 16.68
N VAL A 121 16.38 -9.22 15.78
CA VAL A 121 15.81 -7.88 15.94
C VAL A 121 14.79 -7.85 17.09
N ALA A 122 13.94 -8.87 17.21
CA ALA A 122 12.98 -8.98 18.31
C ALA A 122 13.68 -9.05 19.68
N GLU A 123 14.79 -9.77 19.79
CA GLU A 123 15.59 -9.83 21.01
C GLU A 123 16.30 -8.53 21.33
N ALA A 124 16.76 -7.79 20.32
CA ALA A 124 17.47 -6.53 20.52
C ALA A 124 16.55 -5.38 20.93
N LEU A 125 15.35 -5.30 20.35
CA LEU A 125 14.41 -4.21 20.58
C LEU A 125 13.31 -4.53 21.60
N ARG A 126 12.99 -5.82 21.83
CA ARG A 126 11.97 -6.29 22.76
C ARG A 126 10.63 -5.58 22.56
N ASP A 127 10.10 -4.95 23.59
CA ASP A 127 8.80 -4.25 23.57
C ASP A 127 8.81 -2.99 22.69
N ARG A 128 9.99 -2.52 22.29
CA ARG A 128 10.13 -1.38 21.38
C ARG A 128 9.94 -1.77 19.91
N LEU A 129 10.01 -3.06 19.58
CA LEU A 129 9.74 -3.53 18.22
C LEU A 129 8.22 -3.59 17.98
N ARG A 130 7.72 -2.75 17.07
CA ARG A 130 6.32 -2.84 16.66
C ARG A 130 6.11 -4.04 15.74
N GLY A 131 7.01 -4.23 14.78
CA GLY A 131 6.88 -5.30 13.81
C GLY A 131 8.11 -5.47 12.93
N ILE A 132 8.03 -6.46 12.06
CA ILE A 132 9.01 -6.73 11.01
C ILE A 132 8.37 -6.55 9.64
N ARG A 133 9.18 -6.22 8.63
CA ARG A 133 8.78 -6.21 7.23
C ARG A 133 9.58 -7.22 6.44
N LEU A 134 8.87 -8.07 5.70
CA LEU A 134 9.44 -8.99 4.72
C LEU A 134 9.31 -8.37 3.33
N ASP A 135 10.44 -8.08 2.68
CA ASP A 135 10.50 -7.62 1.28
C ASP A 135 11.28 -8.60 0.39
N THR A 136 11.25 -9.90 0.76
CA THR A 136 12.09 -10.96 0.21
C THR A 136 12.12 -10.89 -1.32
N PRO A 137 13.31 -10.79 -1.94
CA PRO A 137 13.42 -10.64 -3.39
C PRO A 137 12.97 -11.91 -4.13
N ALA A 138 12.54 -11.75 -5.38
CA ALA A 138 12.03 -12.86 -6.20
C ALA A 138 13.11 -13.94 -6.45
N GLU A 139 14.37 -13.54 -6.51
CA GLU A 139 15.54 -14.42 -6.63
C GLU A 139 15.74 -15.33 -5.40
N ARG A 140 15.08 -15.00 -4.28
CA ARG A 140 15.00 -15.81 -3.06
C ARG A 140 13.65 -16.52 -2.90
N GLY A 141 12.79 -16.46 -3.90
CA GLY A 141 11.45 -17.08 -3.89
C GLY A 141 10.33 -16.14 -3.46
N GLY A 142 10.64 -14.90 -3.09
CA GLY A 142 9.65 -13.92 -2.64
C GLY A 142 9.05 -14.26 -1.27
N VAL A 143 8.22 -13.35 -0.76
CA VAL A 143 7.47 -13.59 0.48
C VAL A 143 6.36 -14.61 0.21
N THR A 144 6.35 -15.72 0.97
CA THR A 144 5.37 -16.81 0.86
C THR A 144 4.54 -16.98 2.14
N PRO A 145 3.34 -17.58 2.06
CA PRO A 145 2.53 -17.91 3.24
C PRO A 145 3.26 -18.79 4.26
N MET A 146 4.09 -19.73 3.77
CA MET A 146 4.83 -20.66 4.62
C MET A 146 5.97 -19.96 5.37
N LEU A 147 6.69 -19.05 4.71
CA LEU A 147 7.71 -18.23 5.37
C LEU A 147 7.11 -17.40 6.51
N VAL A 148 5.98 -16.74 6.26
CA VAL A 148 5.28 -15.95 7.29
C VAL A 148 4.87 -16.82 8.49
N LYS A 149 4.31 -18.00 8.23
CA LYS A 149 3.92 -18.95 9.30
C LYS A 149 5.12 -19.44 10.11
N GLU A 150 6.23 -19.73 9.44
CA GLU A 150 7.47 -20.13 10.11
C GLU A 150 7.97 -19.03 11.05
N ILE A 151 8.07 -17.80 10.53
CA ILE A 151 8.54 -16.64 11.31
C ILE A 151 7.62 -16.38 12.50
N ARG A 152 6.29 -16.37 12.28
CA ARG A 152 5.31 -16.20 13.35
C ARG A 152 5.49 -17.27 14.44
N ASN A 153 5.61 -18.53 14.03
CA ASN A 153 5.76 -19.64 14.97
C ASN A 153 7.03 -19.49 15.82
N ARG A 154 8.16 -19.14 15.20
CA ARG A 154 9.44 -18.91 15.90
C ARG A 154 9.37 -17.72 16.87
N LEU A 155 8.79 -16.60 16.44
CA LEU A 155 8.56 -15.44 17.31
C LEU A 155 7.68 -15.80 18.51
N ASP A 156 6.60 -16.56 18.29
CA ASP A 156 5.67 -16.96 19.36
C ASP A 156 6.32 -17.90 20.39
N HIS A 157 7.19 -18.82 19.94
CA HIS A 157 7.97 -19.69 20.82
C HIS A 157 8.92 -18.90 21.72
N MET A 158 9.43 -17.77 21.23
CA MET A 158 10.29 -16.84 21.98
C MET A 158 9.49 -15.76 22.73
N ASN A 159 8.16 -15.93 22.82
CA ASN A 159 7.23 -15.03 23.50
C ASN A 159 7.12 -13.60 22.89
N PHE A 160 7.42 -13.44 21.61
CA PHE A 160 7.30 -12.19 20.85
C PHE A 160 5.98 -12.07 20.08
N LYS A 161 4.86 -12.43 20.72
CA LYS A 161 3.52 -12.46 20.11
C LYS A 161 3.02 -11.08 19.67
N HIS A 162 3.58 -10.01 20.24
CA HIS A 162 3.23 -8.62 19.91
C HIS A 162 3.87 -8.11 18.61
N VAL A 163 4.92 -8.77 18.12
CA VAL A 163 5.66 -8.31 16.94
C VAL A 163 4.81 -8.55 15.71
N GLU A 164 4.35 -7.49 15.05
CA GLU A 164 3.53 -7.59 13.84
C GLU A 164 4.36 -8.01 12.61
N ILE A 165 3.74 -8.68 11.64
CA ILE A 165 4.39 -9.07 10.38
C ILE A 165 3.76 -8.28 9.23
N TYR A 166 4.57 -7.45 8.59
CA TYR A 166 4.23 -6.72 7.37
C TYR A 166 4.92 -7.36 6.17
N VAL A 167 4.25 -7.37 5.03
CA VAL A 167 4.79 -7.97 3.81
C VAL A 167 4.73 -6.99 2.64
N SER A 168 5.77 -6.98 1.83
CA SER A 168 5.88 -6.22 0.59
C SER A 168 6.47 -7.09 -0.52
N GLY A 169 6.67 -6.51 -1.71
CA GLY A 169 7.24 -7.24 -2.85
C GLY A 169 6.19 -7.95 -3.70
N GLY A 170 5.73 -7.26 -4.74
CA GLY A 170 4.92 -7.87 -5.81
C GLY A 170 3.55 -8.41 -5.39
N PHE A 171 2.93 -7.87 -4.34
CA PHE A 171 1.58 -8.25 -3.95
C PHE A 171 0.52 -7.75 -4.95
N THR A 172 -0.40 -8.66 -5.28
CA THR A 172 -1.61 -8.44 -6.09
C THR A 172 -2.82 -9.00 -5.30
N PRO A 173 -4.07 -8.70 -5.67
CA PRO A 173 -5.24 -9.28 -5.02
C PRO A 173 -5.21 -10.80 -4.97
N GLU A 174 -4.75 -11.47 -6.03
CA GLU A 174 -4.65 -12.93 -6.07
C GLU A 174 -3.65 -13.46 -5.04
N LYS A 175 -2.47 -12.83 -4.95
CA LYS A 175 -1.46 -13.19 -3.94
C LYS A 175 -1.96 -12.88 -2.53
N ILE A 176 -2.69 -11.79 -2.33
CA ILE A 176 -3.28 -11.46 -1.03
C ILE A 176 -4.33 -12.53 -0.64
N GLN A 177 -5.21 -12.93 -1.56
CA GLN A 177 -6.20 -13.98 -1.35
C GLN A 177 -5.54 -15.31 -0.96
N GLU A 178 -4.47 -15.71 -1.65
CA GLU A 178 -3.70 -16.91 -1.29
C GLU A 178 -3.25 -16.87 0.18
N PHE A 179 -2.73 -15.73 0.64
CA PHE A 179 -2.31 -15.55 2.03
C PHE A 179 -3.49 -15.65 3.01
N GLN A 180 -4.65 -15.08 2.66
CA GLN A 180 -5.87 -15.15 3.47
C GLN A 180 -6.41 -16.57 3.56
N GLU A 181 -6.52 -17.28 2.44
CA GLU A 181 -7.00 -18.66 2.35
C GLU A 181 -6.12 -19.62 3.17
N LEU A 182 -4.81 -19.44 3.07
CA LEU A 182 -3.84 -20.21 3.84
C LEU A 182 -3.73 -19.72 5.28
N LYS A 183 -4.44 -18.67 5.70
CA LYS A 183 -4.39 -18.11 7.05
C LYS A 183 -2.96 -17.75 7.47
N ALA A 184 -2.22 -17.10 6.57
CA ALA A 184 -0.90 -16.58 6.88
C ALA A 184 -1.04 -15.39 7.85
N PRO A 185 -0.35 -15.40 9.01
CA PRO A 185 -0.48 -14.37 10.04
C PRO A 185 0.24 -13.08 9.63
N VAL A 186 -0.41 -12.28 8.79
CA VAL A 186 0.04 -10.96 8.32
C VAL A 186 -0.79 -9.86 8.96
N ASN A 187 -0.15 -8.77 9.37
CA ASN A 187 -0.79 -7.59 9.95
C ASN A 187 -1.02 -6.48 8.93
N GLY A 188 -0.23 -6.44 7.85
CA GLY A 188 -0.48 -5.54 6.75
C GLY A 188 0.29 -5.85 5.46
N TYR A 189 -0.33 -5.52 4.33
CA TYR A 189 0.24 -5.65 2.99
C TYR A 189 0.65 -4.28 2.46
N LEU A 190 1.91 -4.12 2.07
CA LEU A 190 2.41 -2.93 1.40
C LEU A 190 2.42 -3.18 -0.11
N VAL A 191 1.42 -2.63 -0.79
CA VAL A 191 1.15 -2.89 -2.21
C VAL A 191 1.68 -1.75 -3.06
N GLY A 192 2.61 -2.07 -3.95
CA GLY A 192 3.31 -1.10 -4.81
C GLY A 192 2.81 -1.10 -6.24
N SER A 193 3.48 -1.91 -7.07
CA SER A 193 3.33 -1.91 -8.54
C SER A 193 1.88 -2.06 -8.97
N TYR A 194 1.15 -3.06 -8.44
CA TYR A 194 -0.24 -3.35 -8.80
C TYR A 194 -1.13 -2.10 -8.81
N ILE A 195 -1.10 -1.32 -7.72
CA ILE A 195 -1.87 -0.08 -7.60
C ILE A 195 -1.33 0.98 -8.56
N SER A 196 -0.01 1.22 -8.55
CA SER A 196 0.59 2.30 -9.35
C SER A 196 0.47 2.12 -10.86
N SER A 197 0.42 0.87 -11.34
CA SER A 197 0.29 0.52 -12.75
C SER A 197 -1.16 0.31 -13.18
N ALA A 198 -2.13 0.63 -12.33
CA ALA A 198 -3.55 0.46 -12.67
C ALA A 198 -3.88 1.22 -13.97
N VAL A 199 -4.63 0.56 -14.84
CA VAL A 199 -5.05 1.13 -16.13
C VAL A 199 -6.02 2.28 -15.84
N PRO A 200 -5.78 3.49 -16.36
CA PRO A 200 -6.70 4.60 -16.20
C PRO A 200 -8.06 4.31 -16.83
N ASN A 201 -9.14 4.74 -16.18
CA ASN A 201 -10.48 4.61 -16.75
C ASN A 201 -10.64 5.52 -17.98
N GLU A 202 -11.24 5.02 -19.06
CA GLU A 202 -11.48 5.77 -20.30
C GLU A 202 -12.72 6.68 -20.21
N PHE A 203 -12.69 7.64 -19.29
CA PHE A 203 -13.74 8.64 -19.19
C PHE A 203 -13.82 9.50 -20.46
N ARG A 204 -15.04 9.96 -20.76
CA ARG A 204 -15.36 10.81 -21.90
C ARG A 204 -16.31 11.91 -21.45
N ALA A 205 -16.12 13.12 -21.99
CA ALA A 205 -17.06 14.22 -21.80
C ALA A 205 -17.75 14.50 -23.13
N ASP A 206 -19.08 14.43 -23.14
CA ASP A 206 -19.87 14.65 -24.34
C ASP A 206 -21.00 15.64 -24.00
N ILE A 207 -21.28 16.58 -24.91
CA ILE A 207 -22.46 17.45 -24.79
C ILE A 207 -23.71 16.61 -25.07
N LEU A 208 -24.65 16.61 -24.13
CA LEU A 208 -25.96 15.93 -24.27
C LEU A 208 -27.14 16.91 -24.38
N GLU A 209 -26.91 18.21 -24.15
CA GLU A 209 -27.94 19.25 -24.15
C GLU A 209 -27.33 20.62 -24.47
N ILE A 210 -28.03 21.43 -25.26
CA ILE A 210 -27.70 22.84 -25.54
C ILE A 210 -28.97 23.67 -25.36
N GLU A 211 -28.95 24.68 -24.48
CA GLU A 211 -30.11 25.55 -24.21
C GLU A 211 -31.40 24.75 -23.90
N ASP A 212 -31.29 23.75 -23.00
CA ASP A 212 -32.37 22.83 -22.61
C ASP A 212 -32.95 21.99 -23.78
N LYS A 213 -32.28 21.96 -24.93
CA LYS A 213 -32.62 21.11 -26.08
C LYS A 213 -31.72 19.88 -26.10
N PRO A 214 -32.28 18.66 -25.99
CA PRO A 214 -31.52 17.43 -26.12
C PRO A 214 -30.76 17.34 -27.46
N VAL A 215 -29.44 17.17 -27.40
CA VAL A 215 -28.59 16.98 -28.59
C VAL A 215 -27.36 16.15 -28.25
N ALA A 216 -26.94 15.25 -29.13
CA ALA A 216 -25.72 14.47 -28.90
C ALA A 216 -25.10 14.01 -30.23
N LYS A 217 -23.81 13.66 -30.20
CA LYS A 217 -23.16 12.98 -31.33
C LYS A 217 -23.63 11.53 -31.46
N ARG A 218 -23.36 10.91 -32.61
CA ARG A 218 -23.67 9.49 -32.88
C ARG A 218 -23.10 8.59 -31.78
N GLY A 219 -23.90 7.62 -31.34
CA GLY A 219 -23.54 6.67 -30.26
C GLY A 219 -23.75 7.20 -28.84
N ARG A 220 -24.51 8.29 -28.68
CA ARG A 220 -24.91 8.86 -27.37
C ARG A 220 -26.40 9.14 -27.36
N VAL A 221 -27.00 9.04 -26.18
CA VAL A 221 -28.41 9.37 -25.94
C VAL A 221 -28.50 10.86 -25.59
N PRO A 222 -29.22 11.69 -26.36
CA PRO A 222 -29.39 13.11 -26.07
C PRO A 222 -30.30 13.34 -24.86
N GLY A 223 -30.09 14.45 -24.17
CA GLY A 223 -30.84 14.88 -22.98
C GLY A 223 -30.07 14.63 -21.69
N ARG A 224 -30.50 15.31 -20.62
CA ARG A 224 -29.96 15.07 -19.27
C ARG A 224 -30.22 13.64 -18.84
N LEU A 225 -29.20 13.03 -18.25
CA LEU A 225 -29.28 11.73 -17.62
C LEU A 225 -29.40 11.94 -16.12
N ASP A 226 -30.61 11.78 -15.59
CA ASP A 226 -30.83 11.79 -14.15
C ASP A 226 -30.42 10.43 -13.56
N GLY A 227 -29.64 10.46 -12.49
CA GLY A 227 -29.22 9.27 -11.77
C GLY A 227 -29.24 9.52 -10.27
N ASN A 228 -29.75 8.57 -9.50
CA ASN A 228 -29.77 8.63 -8.03
C ASN A 228 -28.38 8.54 -7.37
N ARG A 229 -27.32 8.43 -8.18
CA ARG A 229 -25.91 8.37 -7.76
C ARG A 229 -25.07 9.52 -8.33
N LEU A 230 -25.69 10.51 -8.97
CA LEU A 230 -24.99 11.65 -9.58
C LEU A 230 -25.35 12.91 -8.83
N ASP A 231 -24.35 13.60 -8.30
CA ASP A 231 -24.50 14.93 -7.74
C ASP A 231 -24.13 15.99 -8.78
N ARG A 232 -24.86 17.11 -8.77
CA ARG A 232 -24.53 18.27 -9.58
C ARG A 232 -23.38 19.03 -8.91
N ILE A 233 -22.23 19.09 -9.56
CA ILE A 233 -21.00 19.68 -8.99
C ILE A 233 -20.79 21.15 -9.46
N LEU A 234 -21.55 21.62 -10.46
CA LEU A 234 -21.59 23.01 -10.95
C LEU A 234 -22.97 23.40 -11.50
#